data_AF-A0A9D7A0X2-F1
#
_entry.id   AF-A0A9D7A0X2-F1
#
_cell.length_a   1.000
_cell.length_b   1.000
_cell.length_c   1.000
_cell.angle_alpha   90.00
_cell.angle_beta   90.00
_cell.angle_gamma   90.00
#
_symmetry.space_group_name_H-M   'P 1'
#
loop_
_entity.id
_entity.type
_entity.pdbx_description
1 polymer ?
#
loop_
_entity_poly.entity_id
_entity_poly.type
_entity_poly.pdbx_seq_one_letter_code
_entity_poly.pdbx_strand_id
1 'polypeptide(L)' 'MNQPKVYDCYYLALAELMNCDLWTADERFYNSVKQKFTWVKWIGALSQ' A
#
# COMPACT_ATOMS: atom_id res chain seq x y z
N MET A 1 -9.44 -7.26 17.73
CA MET A 1 -9.88 -6.05 16.99
C MET A 1 -8.86 -5.81 15.86
N ASN A 2 -9.00 -6.49 14.71
CA ASN A 2 -8.03 -6.36 13.61
C ASN A 2 -8.74 -5.65 12.45
N GLN A 3 -8.54 -4.34 12.32
CA GLN A 3 -9.14 -3.52 11.25
C GLN A 3 -8.04 -3.06 10.28
N PRO A 4 -7.40 -3.98 9.52
CA PRO A 4 -6.34 -3.60 8.58
C PRO A 4 -6.83 -2.53 7.60
N LYS A 5 -8.08 -2.64 7.14
CA LYS A 5 -8.71 -1.72 6.17
C LYS A 5 -8.74 -0.25 6.58
N VAL A 6 -8.84 0.05 7.88
CA VAL A 6 -8.90 1.45 8.33
C VAL A 6 -7.51 2.06 8.19
N TYR A 7 -6.48 1.38 8.69
CA TYR A 7 -5.09 1.83 8.60
C TYR A 7 -4.60 1.90 7.15
N ASP A 8 -5.01 0.95 6.31
CA ASP A 8 -4.67 0.94 4.87
C ASP A 8 -5.11 2.24 4.17
N CYS A 9 -6.33 2.72 4.43
CA CYS A 9 -6.81 3.99 3.87
C CYS A 9 -6.03 5.20 4.41
N TYR A 10 -5.65 5.20 5.68
CA TYR A 10 -4.85 6.29 6.27
C TYR A 10 -3.46 6.34 5.64
N TYR A 11 -2.79 5.20 5.46
CA TYR A 11 -1.48 5.16 4.82
C TYR A 11 -1.55 5.57 3.34
N LEU A 12 -2.63 5.21 2.64
CA LEU A 12 -2.84 5.67 1.27
C LEU A 12 -3.00 7.19 1.21
N ALA A 13 -3.90 7.76 2.02
CA ALA A 13 -4.14 9.21 2.03
C ALA A 13 -2.88 9.98 2.45
N LEU A 14 -2.11 9.45 3.40
CA LEU A 14 -0.86 10.07 3.85
C LEU A 14 0.20 10.04 2.75
N ALA A 15 0.38 8.90 2.08
CA ALA A 15 1.36 8.76 1.00
C ALA A 15 1.00 9.63 -0.22
N GLU A 16 -0.29 9.76 -0.53
CA GLU A 16 -0.79 10.69 -1.55
C GLU A 16 -0.49 12.15 -1.17
N LEU A 17 -0.76 12.55 0.08
CA LEU A 17 -0.48 13.91 0.56
C LEU A 17 1.03 14.24 0.55
N MET A 18 1.86 13.25 0.88
CA MET A 18 3.31 13.39 0.90
C MET A 18 3.97 13.15 -0.47
N ASN A 19 3.18 12.78 -1.48
CA ASN A 19 3.64 12.40 -2.81
C ASN A 19 4.80 11.38 -2.75
N CYS A 20 4.65 10.35 -1.92
CA CYS A 20 5.68 9.34 -1.67
C CYS A 20 5.18 7.92 -1.98
N ASP A 21 6.13 7.00 -2.20
CA ASP A 21 5.80 5.60 -2.45
C ASP A 21 5.39 4.89 -1.15
N LEU A 22 4.27 4.17 -1.19
CA LEU A 22 3.81 3.35 -0.08
C LEU A 22 4.31 1.92 -0.25
N TRP A 23 5.22 1.50 0.60
CA TRP A 23 5.73 0.12 0.62
C TRP A 23 4.93 -0.76 1.57
N THR A 24 4.41 -1.87 1.04
CA THR A 24 3.66 -2.87 1.81
C THR A 24 4.25 -4.27 1.64
N ALA A 25 4.21 -5.06 2.71
CA ALA A 25 4.50 -6.49 2.65
C ALA A 25 3.24 -7.33 2.35
N ASP A 26 2.04 -6.75 2.47
CA ASP A 26 0.78 -7.43 2.23
C ASP A 26 0.47 -7.49 0.73
N GLU A 27 0.64 -8.68 0.14
CA GLU A 27 0.38 -8.93 -1.27
C GLU A 27 -1.11 -8.78 -1.63
N ARG A 28 -2.03 -9.15 -0.72
CA ARG A 28 -3.48 -9.06 -0.97
C ARG A 28 -3.93 -7.61 -1.03
N PHE A 29 -3.43 -6.80 -0.11
CA PHE A 29 -3.64 -5.35 -0.13
C PHE A 29 -3.09 -4.75 -1.42
N TYR A 30 -1.82 -5.01 -1.75
CA TYR A 30 -1.20 -4.53 -2.98
C TYR A 30 -2.00 -4.92 -4.22
N ASN A 31 -2.39 -6.19 -4.36
CA ASN A 31 -3.18 -6.67 -5.49
C ASN A 31 -4.53 -5.98 -5.63
N SER A 32 -5.15 -5.53 -4.53
CA SER A 32 -6.42 -4.81 -4.56
C SER A 32 -6.29 -3.34 -4.97
N VAL A 33 -5.15 -2.68 -4.70
CA VAL A 33 -4.97 -1.23 -4.88
C VAL A 33 -4.03 -0.86 -6.03
N LYS A 34 -3.14 -1.76 -6.47
CA LYS A 34 -2.10 -1.50 -7.49
C LYS A 34 -2.62 -0.94 -8.82
N GLN A 35 -3.87 -1.24 -9.18
CA GLN A 35 -4.48 -0.73 -10.42
C GLN A 35 -4.85 0.75 -10.32
N LYS A 36 -5.19 1.24 -9.12
CA LYS A 36 -5.58 2.62 -8.88
C LYS A 36 -4.42 3.48 -8.39
N PHE A 37 -3.50 2.89 -7.64
CA PHE A 37 -2.39 3.60 -7.00
C PHE A 37 -1.05 2.99 -7.42
N THR A 38 -0.43 3.56 -8.45
CA THR A 38 0.83 3.08 -9.06
C THR A 38 2.08 3.31 -8.21
N TRP A 39 1.96 4.20 -7.21
CA TRP A 39 2.97 4.51 -6.19
C TRP A 39 2.91 3.55 -4.99
N VAL A 40 1.95 2.63 -4.93
CA VAL A 40 1.98 1.54 -3.95
C VAL A 40 2.91 0.44 -4.47
N LYS A 41 3.89 0.05 -3.66
CA LYS A 41 4.92 -0.94 -4.00
C LYS A 41 4.85 -2.12 -3.04
N TRP A 42 5.06 -3.33 -3.58
CA TRP A 42 5.13 -4.54 -2.78
C TRP A 42 6.59 -4.92 -2.49
N ILE A 43 6.94 -5.07 -1.22
CA ILE A 43 8.31 -5.41 -0.78
C ILE A 43 8.72 -6.79 -1.28
N GLY A 44 7.78 -7.74 -1.43
CA GLY A 44 8.07 -9.07 -1.96
C GLY A 44 8.60 -9.07 -3.41
N ALA A 45 8.35 -8.00 -4.18
CA ALA A 45 8.91 -7.84 -5.51
C ALA A 45 10.43 -7.57 -5.51
N LEU A 46 11.01 -7.16 -4.37
CA LEU A 46 12.44 -6.86 -4.23
C LEU A 46 13.29 -8.07 -3.81
N SER A 47 12.67 -9.19 -3.45
CA SER A 47 13.37 -10.37 -2.91
C SER A 47 13.92 -11.33 -3.99
N GLN A 48 14.29 -10.82 -5.18
CA GLN A 48 14.87 -11.61 -6.27
C GLN A 48 16.39 -11.68 -6.21
#